data_AF-A0A3R6CII8-F1
#
_entry.id   AF-A0A3R6CII8-F1
#
_cell.length_a   1.000
_cell.length_b   1.000
_cell.length_c   1.000
_cell.angle_alpha   90.00
_cell.angle_beta   90.00
_cell.angle_gamma   90.00
#
_symmetry.space_group_name_H-M   'P 1'
#
loop_
_entity.id
_entity.type
_entity.pdbx_description
1 polymer ?
#
loop_
_entity_poly.entity_id
_entity_poly.type
_entity_poly.pdbx_seq_one_letter_code
_entity_poly.pdbx_strand_id
1 'polypeptide(L)'
;MEAVNTKNRINYISGMKAFMLLIIFLIHAGVRGNQISQRACDFLFVISGYLIAYKHLYASEDIRVFSYIKNKIVKFYPLYFICCIVCAVCFEEFNAFYINLKSGFISLGLNLALLQSWTQNPYTFNSVSWFLSSLLGVYFVAPFALKLFKKVKSKYGYVLLLAIVWLVRFLLEYFNGKLYYINSNHFPVFSILTSIGGMLLFPLSKDIKNNFWC
;
A
#
# COMPACT_ATOMS: atom_id res chain seq x y z
N MET A 1 -31.83 -6.72 -2.72
CA MET A 1 -31.28 -5.59 -3.51
C MET A 1 -29.93 -5.08 -2.97
N GLU A 2 -29.73 -5.03 -1.66
CA GLU A 2 -28.49 -4.51 -1.05
C GLU A 2 -27.23 -5.34 -1.39
N ALA A 3 -27.33 -6.67 -1.38
CA ALA A 3 -26.22 -7.58 -1.75
C ALA A 3 -25.78 -7.43 -3.22
N VAL A 4 -26.72 -7.18 -4.14
CA VAL A 4 -26.43 -6.96 -5.57
C VAL A 4 -25.70 -5.63 -5.77
N ASN A 5 -26.12 -4.58 -5.06
CA ASN A 5 -25.46 -3.26 -5.07
C ASN A 5 -24.02 -3.34 -4.52
N THR A 6 -23.80 -4.13 -3.47
CA THR A 6 -22.47 -4.37 -2.90
C THR A 6 -21.53 -5.12 -3.85
N LYS A 7 -22.02 -6.15 -4.55
CA LYS A 7 -21.23 -6.87 -5.55
C LYS A 7 -20.79 -5.97 -6.70
N ASN A 8 -21.69 -5.12 -7.21
CA ASN A 8 -21.39 -4.16 -8.26
C ASN A 8 -20.34 -3.12 -7.82
N ARG A 9 -20.41 -2.63 -6.58
CA ARG A 9 -19.39 -1.71 -6.01
C ARG A 9 -18.00 -2.34 -5.95
N ILE A 10 -17.90 -3.59 -5.52
CA ILE A 10 -16.61 -4.30 -5.47
C ILE A 10 -16.04 -4.50 -6.88
N ASN A 11 -16.91 -4.73 -7.87
CA ASN A 11 -16.50 -4.82 -9.28
C ASN A 11 -15.96 -3.48 -9.80
N TYR A 12 -16.62 -2.35 -9.50
CA TYR A 12 -16.10 -1.03 -9.88
C TYR A 12 -14.73 -0.74 -9.25
N ILE A 13 -14.54 -1.05 -7.96
CA ILE A 13 -13.24 -0.88 -7.31
C ILE A 13 -12.17 -1.77 -7.96
N SER A 14 -12.52 -2.99 -8.36
CA SER A 14 -11.60 -3.89 -9.08
C SER A 14 -11.22 -3.33 -10.45
N GLY A 15 -12.19 -2.77 -11.19
CA GLY A 15 -11.95 -2.08 -12.45
C GLY A 15 -11.03 -0.86 -12.29
N MET A 16 -11.23 -0.04 -11.25
CA MET A 16 -10.35 1.08 -10.95
C MET A 16 -8.92 0.64 -10.65
N LYS A 17 -8.73 -0.45 -9.91
CA LYS A 17 -7.39 -1.01 -9.66
C LYS A 17 -6.72 -1.46 -10.96
N ALA A 18 -7.45 -2.17 -11.82
CA ALA A 18 -6.93 -2.60 -13.11
C ALA A 18 -6.52 -1.39 -13.97
N PHE A 19 -7.34 -0.33 -13.97
CA PHE A 19 -7.02 0.91 -14.68
C PHE A 19 -5.76 1.61 -14.12
N MET A 20 -5.60 1.70 -12.79
CA MET A 20 -4.39 2.23 -12.18
C MET A 20 -3.14 1.39 -12.52
N LEU A 21 -3.27 0.06 -12.53
CA LEU A 21 -2.17 -0.83 -12.92
C LEU A 21 -1.80 -0.66 -14.39
N LEU A 22 -2.79 -0.45 -15.27
CA LEU A 22 -2.56 -0.14 -16.69
C LEU A 22 -1.80 1.19 -16.86
N ILE A 23 -2.18 2.24 -16.11
CA ILE A 23 -1.47 3.52 -16.11
C ILE A 23 -0.01 3.33 -15.68
N ILE A 24 0.23 2.58 -14.59
CA ILE A 24 1.57 2.27 -14.10
C ILE A 24 2.37 1.56 -15.20
N PHE A 25 1.79 0.53 -15.82
CA PHE A 25 2.41 -0.22 -16.90
C PHE A 25 2.78 0.67 -18.09
N LEU A 26 1.84 1.47 -18.61
CA LEU A 26 2.07 2.33 -19.78
C LEU A 26 3.19 3.34 -19.55
N ILE A 27 3.26 3.92 -18.35
CA ILE A 27 4.33 4.88 -18.00
C ILE A 27 5.69 4.19 -17.97
N HIS A 28 5.79 2.98 -17.41
CA HIS A 28 7.04 2.21 -17.42
C HIS A 28 7.37 1.64 -18.82
N ALA A 29 6.38 1.52 -19.71
CA ALA A 29 6.56 1.14 -21.11
C ALA A 29 6.97 2.31 -22.03
N GLY A 30 7.19 3.52 -21.49
CA GLY A 30 7.71 4.67 -22.23
C GLY A 30 6.71 5.79 -22.51
N VAL A 31 5.46 5.69 -22.03
CA VAL A 31 4.50 6.80 -22.11
C VAL A 31 4.92 7.90 -21.13
N ARG A 32 5.04 9.14 -21.61
CA ARG A 32 5.41 10.31 -20.79
C ARG A 32 4.40 10.53 -19.66
N GLY A 33 4.86 10.61 -18.41
CA GLY A 33 3.98 10.94 -17.29
C GLY A 33 4.43 10.42 -15.92
N ASN A 34 5.73 10.43 -15.60
CA ASN A 34 6.28 9.75 -14.40
C ASN A 34 5.63 10.11 -13.06
N GLN A 35 5.02 11.30 -12.92
CA GLN A 35 4.30 11.65 -11.68
C GLN A 35 2.94 10.97 -11.56
N ILE A 36 2.30 10.60 -12.68
CA ILE A 36 0.99 9.96 -12.69
C ILE A 36 1.08 8.51 -12.18
N SER A 37 2.17 7.80 -12.47
CA SER A 37 2.38 6.43 -11.96
C SER A 37 2.50 6.41 -10.44
N GLN A 38 3.16 7.41 -9.85
CA GLN A 38 3.25 7.55 -8.40
C GLN A 38 1.87 7.80 -7.77
N ARG A 39 1.05 8.67 -8.38
CA ARG A 39 -0.32 8.92 -7.91
C ARG A 39 -1.24 7.70 -8.08
N ALA A 40 -1.02 6.90 -9.12
CA ALA A 40 -1.70 5.63 -9.28
C ALA A 40 -1.34 4.64 -8.14
N CYS A 41 -0.08 4.59 -7.71
CA CYS A 41 0.33 3.82 -6.54
C CYS A 41 -0.33 4.33 -5.24
N ASP A 42 -0.33 5.65 -5.01
CA ASP A 42 -1.02 6.26 -3.86
C ASP A 42 -2.50 5.86 -3.82
N PHE A 43 -3.17 5.91 -4.98
CA PHE A 43 -4.56 5.49 -5.12
C PHE A 43 -4.76 4.01 -4.75
N LEU A 44 -3.86 3.12 -5.21
CA LEU A 44 -3.90 1.70 -4.85
C LEU A 44 -3.75 1.49 -3.34
N PHE A 45 -2.94 2.31 -2.65
CA PHE A 45 -2.82 2.28 -1.18
C PHE A 45 -4.09 2.77 -0.48
N VAL A 46 -4.71 3.87 -0.96
CA VAL A 46 -5.99 4.37 -0.43
C VAL A 46 -7.08 3.30 -0.56
N ILE A 47 -7.24 2.72 -1.75
CA ILE A 47 -8.25 1.69 -2.00
C ILE A 47 -7.98 0.42 -1.18
N SER A 48 -6.71 0.04 -1.02
CA SER A 48 -6.34 -1.10 -0.17
C SER A 48 -6.78 -0.87 1.26
N GLY A 49 -6.50 0.31 1.82
CA GLY A 49 -6.98 0.72 3.15
C GLY A 49 -8.50 0.71 3.27
N TYR A 50 -9.19 1.33 2.31
CA TYR A 50 -10.65 1.38 2.28
C TYR A 50 -11.27 -0.02 2.29
N LEU A 51 -10.78 -0.94 1.47
CA LEU A 51 -11.28 -2.32 1.41
C LEU A 51 -10.99 -3.13 2.67
N ILE A 52 -9.86 -2.86 3.33
CA ILE A 52 -9.53 -3.47 4.63
C ILE A 52 -10.54 -3.00 5.70
N ALA A 53 -10.80 -1.70 5.77
CA ALA A 53 -11.78 -1.13 6.70
C ALA A 53 -13.20 -1.61 6.38
N TYR A 54 -13.60 -1.64 5.11
CA TYR A 54 -14.87 -2.22 4.68
C TYR A 54 -15.03 -3.65 5.22
N LYS A 55 -14.03 -4.51 4.97
CA LYS A 55 -14.11 -5.90 5.40
C LYS A 55 -14.22 -6.05 6.92
N HIS A 56 -13.43 -5.33 7.71
CA HIS A 56 -13.32 -5.57 9.15
C HIS A 56 -14.19 -4.68 10.04
N LEU A 57 -14.65 -3.52 9.56
CA LEU A 57 -15.57 -2.63 10.27
C LEU A 57 -17.03 -2.83 9.86
N TYR A 58 -17.30 -3.30 8.64
CA TYR A 58 -18.68 -3.59 8.20
C TYR A 58 -19.08 -5.04 8.43
N ALA A 59 -18.24 -6.01 8.02
CA ALA A 59 -18.57 -7.42 8.21
C ALA A 59 -18.25 -7.93 9.62
N SER A 60 -17.85 -7.04 10.54
CA SER A 60 -17.50 -7.33 11.94
C SER A 60 -16.53 -8.50 12.13
N GLU A 61 -15.69 -8.78 11.12
CA GLU A 61 -14.72 -9.86 11.19
C GLU A 61 -13.57 -9.50 12.14
N ASP A 62 -13.41 -10.29 13.21
CA ASP A 62 -12.27 -10.15 14.09
C ASP A 62 -10.96 -10.49 13.38
N ILE A 63 -9.99 -9.60 13.54
CA ILE A 63 -8.71 -9.67 12.84
C ILE A 63 -7.67 -10.34 13.73
N ARG A 64 -7.40 -11.62 13.46
CA ARG A 64 -6.23 -12.32 14.00
C ARG A 64 -5.00 -11.93 13.18
N VAL A 65 -4.12 -11.11 13.77
CA VAL A 65 -2.97 -10.46 13.10
C VAL A 65 -2.16 -11.44 12.24
N PHE A 66 -1.70 -12.54 12.83
CA PHE A 66 -0.87 -13.51 12.13
C PHE A 66 -1.60 -14.19 10.96
N SER A 67 -2.83 -14.68 11.20
CA SER A 67 -3.65 -15.31 10.15
C SER A 67 -3.98 -14.33 9.02
N TYR A 68 -4.25 -13.06 9.35
CA TYR A 68 -4.53 -12.01 8.39
C TYR A 68 -3.32 -11.77 7.47
N ILE A 69 -2.14 -11.55 8.05
CA ILE A 69 -0.91 -11.30 7.29
C ILE A 69 -0.56 -12.51 6.42
N LYS A 70 -0.58 -13.73 7.01
CA LYS A 70 -0.33 -14.98 6.27
C LYS A 70 -1.26 -15.12 5.06
N ASN A 71 -2.56 -14.89 5.26
CA ASN A 71 -3.56 -14.99 4.19
C ASN A 71 -3.38 -13.94 3.08
N LYS A 72 -2.67 -12.85 3.35
CA LYS A 72 -2.29 -11.85 2.33
C LYS A 72 -1.02 -12.27 1.61
N ILE A 73 0.03 -12.65 2.34
CA ILE A 73 1.34 -13.03 1.78
C ILE A 73 1.20 -14.20 0.81
N VAL A 74 0.50 -15.27 1.20
CA VAL A 74 0.35 -16.48 0.37
C VAL A 74 -0.28 -16.20 -1.00
N LYS A 75 -1.05 -15.10 -1.14
CA LYS A 75 -1.71 -14.75 -2.41
C LYS A 75 -0.78 -14.12 -3.44
N PHE A 76 0.22 -13.37 -3.01
CA PHE A 76 1.11 -12.64 -3.93
C PHE A 76 2.55 -13.17 -3.93
N TYR A 77 2.99 -13.79 -2.84
CA TYR A 77 4.39 -14.20 -2.68
C TYR A 77 4.85 -15.26 -3.69
N PRO A 78 4.03 -16.26 -4.10
CA PRO A 78 4.45 -17.22 -5.13
C PRO A 78 4.78 -16.53 -6.46
N LEU A 79 3.91 -15.62 -6.92
CA LEU A 79 4.14 -14.84 -8.12
C LEU A 79 5.36 -13.92 -7.96
N TYR A 80 5.47 -13.24 -6.82
CA TYR A 80 6.63 -12.40 -6.50
C TYR A 80 7.94 -13.17 -6.58
N PHE A 81 7.98 -14.39 -6.02
CA PHE A 81 9.16 -15.24 -6.06
C PHE A 81 9.55 -15.64 -7.49
N ILE A 82 8.56 -15.97 -8.34
CA ILE A 82 8.80 -16.22 -9.78
C ILE A 82 9.36 -14.96 -10.44
N CYS A 83 8.81 -13.78 -10.18
CA CYS A 83 9.34 -12.52 -10.69
C CYS A 83 10.79 -12.27 -10.24
N CYS A 84 11.13 -12.62 -8.99
CA CYS A 84 12.51 -12.54 -8.50
C CYS A 84 13.46 -13.45 -9.29
N ILE A 85 13.03 -14.67 -9.63
CA ILE A 85 13.82 -15.59 -10.47
C ILE A 85 13.98 -15.02 -11.90
N VAL A 86 12.91 -14.49 -12.48
CA VAL A 86 12.98 -13.86 -13.81
C VAL A 86 13.94 -12.66 -13.80
N CYS A 87 13.85 -11.80 -12.78
CA CYS A 87 14.81 -10.70 -12.60
C CYS A 87 16.26 -11.21 -12.49
N ALA A 88 16.47 -12.34 -11.81
CA ALA A 88 17.77 -12.98 -11.66
C ALA A 88 18.39 -13.50 -12.96
N VAL A 89 17.55 -14.03 -13.85
CA VAL A 89 18.01 -14.64 -15.09
C VAL A 89 18.12 -13.62 -16.21
N CYS A 90 17.23 -12.62 -16.26
CA CYS A 90 17.06 -11.77 -17.44
C CYS A 90 17.75 -10.40 -17.38
N PHE A 91 18.20 -9.91 -16.22
CA PHE A 91 18.74 -8.55 -16.10
C PHE A 91 20.24 -8.57 -15.78
N GLU A 92 21.05 -7.90 -16.60
CA GLU A 92 22.50 -7.81 -16.42
C GLU A 92 22.92 -7.08 -15.14
N GLU A 93 22.05 -6.22 -14.58
CA GLU A 93 22.25 -5.60 -13.25
C GLU A 93 22.39 -6.63 -12.13
N PHE A 94 21.91 -7.86 -12.38
CA PHE A 94 22.14 -9.01 -11.51
C PHE A 94 23.60 -9.49 -11.52
N ASN A 95 24.36 -9.24 -12.58
CA ASN A 95 25.79 -9.54 -12.64
C ASN A 95 26.63 -8.51 -11.85
N ALA A 96 26.09 -7.33 -11.50
CA ALA A 96 26.72 -6.41 -10.56
C ALA A 96 26.60 -6.85 -9.10
N PHE A 97 25.78 -7.86 -8.79
CA PHE A 97 25.70 -8.56 -7.49
C PHE A 97 27.07 -9.10 -7.03
N TYR A 98 27.99 -9.34 -7.97
CA TYR A 98 29.34 -9.84 -7.72
C TYR A 98 30.35 -8.78 -7.25
N ILE A 99 30.03 -7.47 -7.31
CA ILE A 99 31.00 -6.41 -6.98
C ILE A 99 31.25 -6.35 -5.46
N ASN A 100 30.27 -6.71 -4.63
CA ASN A 100 30.46 -6.90 -3.19
C ASN A 100 29.46 -7.94 -2.64
N LEU A 101 29.95 -9.17 -2.46
CA LEU A 101 29.17 -10.33 -2.03
C LEU A 101 28.36 -10.07 -0.76
N LYS A 102 28.95 -9.36 0.23
CA LYS A 102 28.28 -9.09 1.51
C LYS A 102 27.04 -8.20 1.34
N SER A 103 27.17 -7.08 0.62
CA SER A 103 26.03 -6.19 0.35
C SER A 103 25.00 -6.83 -0.59
N GLY A 104 25.44 -7.69 -1.51
CA GLY A 104 24.56 -8.48 -2.37
C GLY A 104 23.64 -9.39 -1.55
N PHE A 105 24.20 -10.22 -0.65
CA PHE A 105 23.42 -11.13 0.19
C PHE A 105 22.45 -10.39 1.12
N ILE A 106 22.86 -9.26 1.71
CA ILE A 106 21.96 -8.43 2.53
C ILE A 106 20.79 -7.92 1.68
N SER A 107 21.06 -7.38 0.49
CA SER A 107 20.03 -6.87 -0.41
C SER A 107 19.07 -7.98 -0.87
N LEU A 108 19.59 -9.17 -1.19
CA LEU A 108 18.78 -10.33 -1.54
C LEU A 108 17.88 -10.76 -0.37
N GLY A 109 18.45 -10.89 0.83
CA GLY A 109 17.71 -11.25 2.04
C GLY A 109 16.58 -10.26 2.33
N LEU A 110 16.85 -8.95 2.18
CA LEU A 110 15.85 -7.90 2.33
C LEU A 110 14.75 -7.99 1.26
N ASN A 111 15.07 -8.27 -0.01
CA ASN A 111 14.05 -8.44 -1.05
C ASN A 111 13.18 -9.65 -0.81
N LEU A 112 13.77 -10.80 -0.47
CA LEU A 112 13.01 -12.00 -0.14
C LEU A 112 12.10 -11.76 1.07
N ALA A 113 12.59 -11.03 2.08
CA ALA A 113 11.78 -10.63 3.23
C ALA A 113 10.77 -9.50 2.93
N LEU A 114 10.80 -8.88 1.73
CA LEU A 114 10.06 -7.68 1.37
C LEU A 114 10.30 -6.51 2.36
N LEU A 115 11.57 -6.31 2.75
CA LEU A 115 12.03 -5.27 3.68
C LEU A 115 12.93 -4.20 3.04
N GLN A 116 13.28 -4.33 1.77
CA GLN A 116 14.17 -3.42 1.04
C GLN A 116 13.70 -1.96 1.06
N SER A 117 12.38 -1.71 1.02
CA SER A 117 11.83 -0.35 1.07
C SER A 117 12.03 0.35 2.41
N TRP A 118 12.31 -0.40 3.47
CA TRP A 118 12.60 0.15 4.79
C TRP A 118 14.05 0.63 4.93
N THR A 119 14.86 0.48 3.88
CA THR A 119 16.24 0.95 3.82
C THR A 119 16.37 2.21 2.96
N GLN A 120 17.58 2.78 2.91
CA GLN A 120 17.87 3.93 2.05
C GLN A 120 17.80 3.59 0.56
N ASN A 121 17.98 2.32 0.18
CA ASN A 121 17.90 1.89 -1.21
C ASN A 121 16.71 0.93 -1.44
N PRO A 122 15.53 1.48 -1.79
CA PRO A 122 14.33 0.66 -2.02
C PRO A 122 14.37 -0.12 -3.34
N TYR A 123 15.29 0.19 -4.26
CA TYR A 123 15.30 -0.32 -5.64
C TYR A 123 16.27 -1.48 -5.89
N THR A 124 16.64 -2.20 -4.84
CA THR A 124 17.50 -3.38 -4.97
C THR A 124 16.79 -4.51 -5.72
N PHE A 125 17.51 -5.22 -6.57
CA PHE A 125 17.10 -6.49 -7.20
C PHE A 125 15.85 -6.39 -8.09
N ASN A 126 14.66 -6.57 -7.53
CA ASN A 126 13.41 -6.33 -8.23
C ASN A 126 12.98 -4.91 -7.86
N SER A 127 13.41 -3.92 -8.65
CA SER A 127 13.20 -2.51 -8.30
C SER A 127 11.73 -2.18 -8.00
N VAL A 128 10.78 -2.74 -8.76
CA VAL A 128 9.32 -2.50 -8.61
C VAL A 128 8.73 -3.15 -7.35
N SER A 129 9.44 -4.11 -6.73
CA SER A 129 8.98 -4.79 -5.51
C SER A 129 8.82 -3.87 -4.29
N TRP A 130 9.31 -2.63 -4.37
CA TRP A 130 9.14 -1.64 -3.31
C TRP A 130 7.68 -1.44 -2.90
N PHE A 131 6.75 -1.59 -3.86
CA PHE A 131 5.31 -1.46 -3.62
C PHE A 131 4.80 -2.60 -2.76
N LEU A 132 5.23 -3.84 -3.03
CA LEU A 132 4.87 -5.03 -2.24
C LEU A 132 5.45 -4.95 -0.82
N SER A 133 6.69 -4.45 -0.67
CA SER A 133 7.30 -4.21 0.64
C SER A 133 6.49 -3.20 1.46
N SER A 134 6.08 -2.10 0.84
CA SER A 134 5.24 -1.09 1.49
C SER A 134 3.85 -1.63 1.84
N LEU A 135 3.25 -2.42 0.95
CA LEU A 135 1.95 -3.06 1.16
C LEU A 135 1.99 -4.08 2.29
N LEU A 136 3.10 -4.80 2.48
CA LEU A 136 3.31 -5.67 3.63
C LEU A 136 3.29 -4.87 4.94
N GLY A 137 3.94 -3.70 4.96
CA GLY A 137 3.85 -2.75 6.08
C GLY A 137 2.43 -2.30 6.39
N VAL A 138 1.64 -1.98 5.36
CA VAL A 138 0.20 -1.66 5.50
C VAL A 138 -0.56 -2.82 6.15
N TYR A 139 -0.36 -4.06 5.69
CA TYR A 139 -1.02 -5.23 6.27
C TYR A 139 -0.61 -5.50 7.71
N PHE A 140 0.64 -5.19 8.07
CA PHE A 140 1.10 -5.30 9.46
C PHE A 140 0.43 -4.28 10.38
N VAL A 141 0.30 -3.02 9.95
CA VAL A 141 -0.28 -1.93 10.75
C VAL A 141 -1.81 -1.98 10.81
N ALA A 142 -2.46 -2.47 9.75
CA ALA A 142 -3.91 -2.48 9.61
C ALA A 142 -4.69 -3.03 10.83
N PRO A 143 -4.36 -4.20 11.41
CA PRO A 143 -5.07 -4.72 12.59
C PRO A 143 -5.06 -3.77 13.79
N PHE A 144 -3.96 -3.06 14.01
CA PHE A 144 -3.80 -2.12 15.12
C PHE A 144 -4.61 -0.85 14.87
N ALA A 145 -4.54 -0.30 13.65
CA ALA A 145 -5.34 0.84 13.24
C ALA A 145 -6.85 0.56 13.37
N LEU A 146 -7.32 -0.61 12.92
CA LEU A 146 -8.72 -1.00 13.03
C LEU A 146 -9.19 -1.14 14.49
N LYS A 147 -8.35 -1.67 15.39
CA LYS A 147 -8.66 -1.73 16.83
C LYS A 147 -8.84 -0.33 17.43
N LEU A 148 -8.04 0.65 16.99
CA LEU A 148 -8.19 2.04 17.40
C LEU A 148 -9.51 2.62 16.85
N PHE A 149 -9.81 2.40 15.58
CA PHE A 149 -11.01 2.93 14.93
C PHE A 149 -12.30 2.40 15.54
N LYS A 150 -12.34 1.12 15.96
CA LYS A 150 -13.48 0.56 16.70
C LYS A 150 -13.82 1.32 18.00
N LYS A 151 -12.88 2.08 18.58
CA LYS A 151 -13.11 2.91 19.77
C LYS A 151 -13.71 4.28 19.44
N VAL A 152 -13.67 4.70 18.17
CA VAL A 152 -14.16 6.01 17.72
C VAL A 152 -15.67 5.93 17.50
N LYS A 153 -16.43 6.69 18.29
CA LYS A 153 -17.90 6.67 18.27
C LYS A 153 -18.53 7.80 17.45
N SER A 154 -17.78 8.86 17.14
CA SER A 154 -18.32 10.05 16.46
C SER A 154 -17.65 10.29 15.11
N LYS A 155 -18.42 10.84 14.16
CA LYS A 155 -17.90 11.27 12.84
C LYS A 155 -16.75 12.27 12.97
N TYR A 156 -16.84 13.19 13.92
CA TYR A 156 -15.81 14.19 14.17
C TYR A 156 -14.51 13.56 14.65
N GLY A 157 -14.57 12.45 15.39
CA GLY A 157 -13.40 11.66 15.74
C GLY A 157 -12.70 11.08 14.50
N TYR A 158 -13.45 10.55 13.54
CA TYR A 158 -12.88 10.06 12.28
C TYR A 158 -12.27 11.19 11.42
N VAL A 159 -12.96 12.34 11.34
CA VAL A 159 -12.44 13.53 10.65
C VAL A 159 -11.15 14.03 11.30
N LEU A 160 -11.11 14.11 12.63
CA LEU A 160 -9.92 14.52 13.38
C LEU A 160 -8.75 13.56 13.13
N LEU A 161 -8.98 12.24 13.20
CA LEU A 161 -7.94 11.25 12.90
C LEU A 161 -7.44 11.38 11.45
N LEU A 162 -8.34 11.61 10.49
CA LEU A 162 -7.96 11.81 9.10
C LEU A 162 -7.09 13.07 8.94
N ALA A 163 -7.47 14.17 9.58
CA ALA A 163 -6.69 15.40 9.59
C ALA A 163 -5.31 15.20 10.22
N ILE A 164 -5.22 14.48 11.35
CA ILE A 164 -3.95 14.14 12.00
C ILE A 164 -3.06 13.30 11.07
N VAL A 165 -3.61 12.29 10.40
CA VAL A 165 -2.85 11.42 9.48
C VAL A 165 -2.26 12.23 8.32
N TRP A 166 -3.05 13.13 7.73
CA TRP A 166 -2.57 13.99 6.64
C TRP A 166 -1.57 15.04 7.13
N LEU A 167 -1.77 15.60 8.33
CA LEU A 167 -0.81 16.52 8.94
C LEU A 167 0.53 15.82 9.20
N VAL A 168 0.51 14.63 9.80
CA VAL A 168 1.72 13.83 10.04
C VAL A 168 2.41 13.49 8.73
N ARG A 169 1.67 13.05 7.71
CA ARG A 169 2.22 12.77 6.37
C ARG A 169 2.88 14.01 5.78
N PHE A 170 2.21 15.16 5.83
CA PHE A 170 2.74 16.43 5.34
C PHE A 170 4.02 16.85 6.08
N LEU A 171 4.03 16.78 7.42
CA LEU A 171 5.21 17.11 8.21
C LEU A 171 6.38 16.17 7.88
N LEU A 172 6.14 14.88 7.74
CA LEU A 172 7.17 13.92 7.34
C LEU A 172 7.72 14.22 5.93
N GLU A 173 6.87 14.57 4.96
CA GLU A 173 7.32 14.98 3.61
C GLU A 173 8.15 16.27 3.68
N TYR A 174 7.68 17.27 4.41
CA TYR A 174 8.34 18.56 4.59
C TYR A 174 9.73 18.44 5.23
N PHE A 175 9.84 17.68 6.32
CA PHE A 175 11.12 17.48 7.01
C PHE A 175 12.03 16.49 6.29
N ASN A 176 11.49 15.48 5.61
CA ASN A 176 12.31 14.57 4.82
C ASN A 176 13.05 15.30 3.67
N GLY A 177 12.37 16.25 3.01
CA GLY A 177 12.99 17.12 2.01
C GLY A 177 14.09 18.04 2.55
N LYS A 178 14.15 18.24 3.88
CA LYS A 178 15.14 19.09 4.54
C LYS A 178 16.26 18.35 5.29
N LEU A 179 16.00 17.14 5.80
CA LEU A 179 16.86 16.49 6.79
C LEU A 179 17.39 15.09 6.39
N TYR A 180 16.64 14.29 5.63
CA TYR A 180 16.92 12.85 5.56
C TYR A 180 17.13 12.29 4.16
N TYR A 181 16.82 13.00 3.07
CA TYR A 181 16.97 12.52 1.68
C TYR A 181 16.50 11.07 1.46
N ILE A 182 15.56 10.57 2.26
CA ILE A 182 14.95 9.26 2.04
C ILE A 182 14.00 9.44 0.86
N ASN A 183 13.95 8.47 -0.05
CA ASN A 183 13.03 8.54 -1.17
C ASN A 183 11.59 8.40 -0.66
N SER A 184 10.95 9.53 -0.35
CA SER A 184 9.66 9.62 0.37
C SER A 184 8.56 8.80 -0.27
N ASN A 185 8.59 8.67 -1.60
CA ASN A 185 7.53 7.99 -2.32
C ASN A 185 7.57 6.47 -2.19
N HIS A 186 8.68 5.93 -1.69
CA HIS A 186 8.96 4.49 -1.65
C HIS A 186 9.12 3.97 -0.22
N PHE A 187 9.30 4.88 0.75
CA PHE A 187 9.43 4.53 2.15
C PHE A 187 8.06 4.13 2.73
N PRO A 188 7.93 2.92 3.34
CA PRO A 188 6.64 2.35 3.72
C PRO A 188 5.77 3.20 4.65
N VAL A 189 6.37 4.09 5.44
CA VAL A 189 5.63 4.99 6.34
C VAL A 189 4.62 5.84 5.59
N PHE A 190 4.97 6.36 4.41
CA PHE A 190 4.05 7.18 3.61
C PHE A 190 2.89 6.35 3.07
N SER A 191 3.16 5.14 2.58
CA SER A 191 2.12 4.20 2.14
C SER A 191 1.20 3.75 3.29
N ILE A 192 1.75 3.53 4.48
CA ILE A 192 0.99 3.22 5.70
C ILE A 192 0.03 4.36 6.02
N LEU A 193 0.50 5.61 6.05
CA LEU A 193 -0.35 6.78 6.31
C LEU A 193 -1.41 6.95 5.23
N THR A 194 -1.06 6.80 3.95
CA THR A 194 -2.00 6.85 2.82
C THR A 194 -3.09 5.77 2.95
N SER A 195 -2.71 4.53 3.28
CA SER A 195 -3.67 3.45 3.50
C SER A 195 -4.53 3.65 4.75
N ILE A 196 -3.98 4.20 5.84
CA ILE A 196 -4.76 4.58 7.02
C ILE A 196 -5.80 5.65 6.65
N GLY A 197 -5.42 6.65 5.85
CA GLY A 197 -6.36 7.62 5.30
C GLY A 197 -7.50 6.93 4.54
N GLY A 198 -7.18 5.96 3.69
CA GLY A 198 -8.16 5.11 3.02
C GLY A 198 -9.09 4.34 3.97
N MET A 199 -8.56 3.79 5.07
CA MET A 199 -9.36 3.11 6.09
C MET A 199 -10.37 4.06 6.77
N LEU A 200 -9.95 5.29 7.06
CA LEU A 200 -10.78 6.31 7.71
C LEU A 200 -11.87 6.88 6.79
N LEU A 201 -11.65 6.88 5.47
CA LEU A 201 -12.67 7.26 4.50
C LEU A 201 -13.87 6.30 4.51
N PHE A 202 -13.70 5.03 4.88
CA PHE A 202 -14.80 4.07 4.88
C PHE A 202 -15.93 4.43 5.86
N PRO A 203 -15.69 4.63 7.18
CA PRO A 203 -16.71 5.10 8.10
C PRO A 203 -17.37 6.41 7.66
N LEU A 204 -16.60 7.37 7.14
CA LEU A 204 -17.11 8.66 6.66
C LEU A 204 -18.01 8.53 5.42
N SER A 205 -17.73 7.55 4.55
CA SER A 205 -18.52 7.31 3.34
C SER A 205 -19.92 6.76 3.60
N LYS A 206 -20.16 6.15 4.78
CA LYS A 206 -21.50 5.65 5.16
C LYS A 206 -22.50 6.80 5.33
N ASP A 207 -22.07 7.91 5.93
CA ASP A 207 -22.94 9.04 6.24
C ASP A 207 -23.26 9.91 5.02
N ILE A 208 -22.32 10.04 4.07
CA ILE A 208 -22.56 10.72 2.79
C ILE A 208 -23.77 10.11 2.08
N LYS A 209 -23.90 8.78 2.16
CA LYS A 209 -25.02 8.05 1.56
C LYS A 209 -26.38 8.39 2.18
N ASN A 210 -26.43 8.78 3.45
CA ASN A 210 -27.67 9.16 4.12
C ASN A 210 -28.12 10.58 3.76
N ASN A 211 -27.21 11.45 3.34
CA ASN A 211 -27.52 12.86 3.03
C ASN A 211 -27.79 13.14 1.54
N PHE A 212 -27.37 12.25 0.62
CA PHE A 212 -27.56 12.42 -0.83
C PHE A 212 -28.79 11.68 -1.39
N TRP A 213 -29.54 10.96 -0.54
CA TRP A 213 -30.79 10.27 -0.89
C TRP A 213 -31.94 10.68 0.03
N CYS A 214 -31.94 11.93 0.49
CA CYS A 214 -33.12 12.60 1.03
C CYS A 214 -33.77 13.43 -0.07
#